data_AF-A0A951PAY3-F1
#
_entry.id   AF-A0A951PAY3-F1
#
_cell.length_a   1.000
_cell.length_b   1.000
_cell.length_c   1.000
_cell.angle_alpha   90.00
_cell.angle_beta   90.00
_cell.angle_gamma   90.00
#
_symmetry.space_group_name_H-M   'P 1'
#
loop_
_entity.id
_entity.type
_entity.pdbx_description
1 polymer ?
#
loop_
_entity_poly.entity_id
_entity_poly.type
_entity_poly.pdbx_seq_one_letter_code
_entity_poly.pdbx_strand_id
1 'polypeptide(L)'
;MQFKLSIVGILSLGLFGLASCASGGNQATTESSPTASVPIESSVTNSPTPESPAASQTTAVESSDSHGGQGGQVIESGPYHLEFIPGAEANGTHLDFFLQKGDNHEAIPGAKVIAQVQLPDGTQQSLNMEYDAAGKHYTVLLPATAAGEYRVAILSDVGGEKVNGRFTFTK
;
A
#
# COMPACT_ATOMS: atom_id res chain seq x y z
N MET A 1 30.49 47.38 24.58
CA MET A 1 30.83 47.71 23.18
C MET A 1 29.60 47.43 22.33
N GLN A 2 29.10 48.45 21.64
CA GLN A 2 27.92 48.42 20.76
C GLN A 2 28.35 48.22 19.29
N PHE A 3 27.36 47.95 18.42
CA PHE A 3 27.35 48.02 16.93
C PHE A 3 27.91 46.76 16.20
N LYS A 4 27.26 46.17 15.18
CA LYS A 4 26.23 46.60 14.21
C LYS A 4 25.43 45.41 13.68
N LEU A 5 24.12 45.58 13.58
CA LEU A 5 23.18 44.77 12.80
C LEU A 5 23.17 45.33 11.36
N SER A 6 23.38 44.51 10.34
CA SER A 6 23.19 44.89 8.92
C SER A 6 22.04 44.09 8.33
N ILE A 7 20.90 44.75 8.20
CA ILE A 7 19.75 44.32 7.41
C ILE A 7 19.96 44.86 5.99
N VAL A 8 19.93 43.98 4.98
CA VAL A 8 19.80 44.36 3.57
C VAL A 8 18.52 43.73 3.05
N GLY A 9 17.51 44.56 2.82
CA GLY A 9 16.28 44.18 2.16
C GLY A 9 16.41 44.30 0.65
N ILE A 10 15.75 43.39 -0.08
CA ILE A 10 15.50 43.54 -1.51
C ILE A 10 13.99 43.38 -1.72
N LEU A 11 13.38 44.49 -2.10
CA LEU A 11 12.03 44.60 -2.65
C LEU A 11 12.05 44.10 -4.10
N SER A 12 11.15 43.19 -4.45
CA SER A 12 10.68 43.06 -5.83
C SER A 12 9.16 42.86 -5.84
N LEU A 13 8.48 43.88 -6.36
CA LEU A 13 7.07 43.85 -6.74
C LEU A 13 6.95 43.13 -8.09
N GLY A 14 5.94 42.27 -8.22
CA GLY A 14 5.54 41.67 -9.50
C GLY A 14 4.25 40.88 -9.36
N LEU A 15 3.12 41.60 -9.41
CA LEU A 15 1.74 41.10 -9.56
C LEU A 15 1.43 40.92 -11.07
N PHE A 16 0.33 40.21 -11.37
CA PHE A 16 -0.31 39.92 -12.69
C PHE A 16 0.07 38.54 -13.28
N GLY A 17 -0.86 37.66 -13.66
CA GLY A 17 -2.27 37.87 -13.99
C GLY A 17 -3.18 36.65 -13.82
N LEU A 18 -4.48 36.96 -13.91
CA LEU A 18 -5.65 36.10 -13.72
C LEU A 18 -6.05 35.36 -15.00
N ALA A 19 -6.64 34.17 -14.79
CA ALA A 19 -7.88 33.67 -15.40
C ALA A 19 -7.93 32.99 -16.80
N SER A 20 -8.91 32.06 -16.82
CA SER A 20 -9.59 31.34 -17.90
C SER A 20 -8.88 30.06 -18.39
N CYS A 21 -9.59 28.96 -18.68
CA CYS A 21 -10.93 28.89 -19.24
C CYS A 21 -11.77 27.75 -18.64
N ALA A 22 -13.04 28.06 -18.40
CA ALA A 22 -14.10 27.11 -18.10
C ALA A 22 -14.72 26.57 -19.40
N SER A 23 -15.42 25.45 -19.25
CA SER A 23 -16.08 24.60 -20.24
C SER A 23 -16.84 25.26 -21.38
N GLY A 24 -16.82 24.57 -22.54
CA GLY A 24 -18.05 24.22 -23.26
C GLY A 24 -18.23 24.81 -24.66
N GLY A 25 -18.55 23.94 -25.62
CA GLY A 25 -19.41 24.29 -26.76
C GLY A 25 -18.84 24.04 -28.15
N ASN A 26 -19.38 23.00 -28.79
CA ASN A 26 -19.59 22.72 -30.22
C ASN A 26 -19.10 23.74 -31.27
N GLN A 27 -18.57 23.25 -32.40
CA GLN A 27 -19.34 23.09 -33.66
C GLN A 27 -18.42 22.67 -34.82
N ALA A 28 -18.98 21.80 -35.66
CA ALA A 28 -18.41 21.21 -36.87
C ALA A 28 -18.19 22.20 -38.02
N THR A 29 -17.33 21.83 -38.99
CA THR A 29 -17.67 21.81 -40.43
C THR A 29 -16.65 20.98 -41.23
N THR A 30 -17.24 20.30 -42.20
CA THR A 30 -16.79 19.39 -43.27
C THR A 30 -15.91 20.00 -44.37
N GLU A 31 -15.29 19.11 -45.16
CA GLU A 31 -14.98 19.11 -46.62
C GLU A 31 -13.55 18.58 -46.87
N SER A 32 -13.21 17.72 -47.85
CA SER A 32 -13.91 16.96 -48.90
C SER A 32 -12.96 15.84 -49.41
N SER A 33 -13.55 14.76 -49.93
CA SER A 33 -13.00 13.59 -50.68
C SER A 33 -12.13 13.95 -51.92
N PRO A 34 -11.53 13.03 -52.74
CA PRO A 34 -11.78 11.57 -52.92
C PRO A 34 -10.51 10.67 -53.08
N THR A 35 -10.58 9.33 -53.07
CA THR A 35 -10.66 8.50 -54.30
C THR A 35 -10.62 6.98 -54.02
N ALA A 36 -11.60 6.28 -54.62
CA ALA A 36 -11.63 4.92 -55.20
C ALA A 36 -11.28 3.63 -54.39
N SER A 37 -12.34 2.95 -53.95
CA SER A 37 -12.87 1.65 -54.44
C SER A 37 -11.97 0.43 -54.75
N VAL A 38 -12.05 -0.58 -53.85
CA VAL A 38 -12.33 -2.06 -53.98
C VAL A 38 -11.55 -2.96 -54.99
N PRO A 39 -11.37 -4.30 -54.75
CA PRO A 39 -12.25 -5.20 -53.99
C PRO A 39 -11.62 -6.29 -53.07
N ILE A 40 -12.53 -6.77 -52.21
CA ILE A 40 -12.66 -8.04 -51.45
C ILE A 40 -12.09 -9.33 -52.07
N GLU A 41 -11.44 -10.14 -51.23
CA GLU A 41 -11.53 -11.60 -51.28
C GLU A 41 -11.57 -12.19 -49.86
N SER A 42 -12.54 -13.06 -49.63
CA SER A 42 -12.83 -13.75 -48.37
C SER A 42 -11.92 -14.95 -48.16
N SER A 43 -11.36 -15.12 -46.96
CA SER A 43 -11.06 -16.46 -46.45
C SER A 43 -11.18 -16.51 -44.91
N VAL A 44 -12.01 -17.45 -44.48
CA VAL A 44 -12.22 -17.93 -43.11
C VAL A 44 -10.92 -18.57 -42.61
N THR A 45 -10.58 -18.41 -41.31
CA THR A 45 -10.10 -19.49 -40.40
C THR A 45 -9.62 -18.95 -39.05
N ASN A 46 -10.27 -19.47 -38.00
CA ASN A 46 -9.87 -19.75 -36.62
C ASN A 46 -9.60 -18.64 -35.58
N SER A 47 -10.49 -18.70 -34.58
CA SER A 47 -10.43 -18.18 -33.22
C SER A 47 -9.16 -18.59 -32.47
N PRO A 48 -8.69 -17.72 -31.55
CA PRO A 48 -8.44 -18.21 -30.20
C PRO A 48 -9.20 -17.41 -29.13
N THR A 49 -9.70 -18.19 -28.17
CA THR A 49 -10.28 -17.88 -26.87
C THR A 49 -9.52 -16.81 -26.08
N PRO A 50 -10.19 -15.93 -25.31
CA PRO A 50 -9.52 -15.05 -24.36
C PRO A 50 -8.93 -15.89 -23.21
N GLU A 51 -7.60 -15.87 -23.09
CA GLU A 51 -6.89 -16.46 -21.95
C GLU A 51 -7.27 -15.71 -20.67
N SER A 52 -7.79 -16.49 -19.73
CA SER A 52 -8.06 -16.13 -18.35
C SER A 52 -6.75 -15.71 -17.66
N PRO A 53 -6.72 -14.62 -16.85
CA PRO A 53 -5.54 -14.31 -16.06
C PRO A 53 -5.29 -15.45 -15.07
N ALA A 54 -4.14 -16.11 -15.25
CA ALA A 54 -3.63 -17.14 -14.36
C ALA A 54 -3.66 -16.64 -12.91
N ALA A 55 -4.29 -17.44 -12.05
CA ALA A 55 -4.15 -17.33 -10.62
C ALA A 55 -2.64 -17.39 -10.28
N SER A 56 -2.12 -16.28 -9.75
CA SER A 56 -0.80 -16.26 -9.12
C SER A 56 -0.83 -17.23 -7.94
N GLN A 57 -0.34 -18.44 -8.16
CA GLN A 57 0.04 -19.34 -7.09
C GLN A 57 1.27 -18.72 -6.42
N THR A 58 1.04 -18.05 -5.30
CA THR A 58 2.13 -17.70 -4.36
C THR A 58 2.69 -19.01 -3.84
N THR A 59 3.86 -19.38 -4.34
CA THR A 59 4.65 -20.49 -3.81
C THR A 59 4.95 -20.21 -2.34
N ALA A 60 4.32 -20.96 -1.44
CA ALA A 60 4.70 -20.99 -0.04
C ALA A 60 6.12 -21.53 0.05
N VAL A 61 7.08 -20.64 0.28
CA VAL A 61 8.43 -21.03 0.69
C VAL A 61 8.32 -21.39 2.16
N GLU A 62 8.41 -22.68 2.48
CA GLU A 62 8.51 -23.14 3.86
C GLU A 62 9.86 -22.73 4.42
N SER A 63 9.88 -21.54 5.03
CA SER A 63 10.95 -21.10 5.93
C SER A 63 10.74 -21.79 7.27
N SER A 64 11.79 -22.42 7.80
CA SER A 64 11.76 -23.24 9.03
C SER A 64 11.48 -22.46 10.32
N ASP A 65 11.27 -21.16 10.21
CA ASP A 65 10.96 -20.22 11.30
C ASP A 65 9.49 -19.72 11.26
N SER A 66 8.62 -20.35 10.45
CA SER A 66 7.21 -19.98 10.36
C SER A 66 6.52 -20.04 11.73
N HIS A 67 6.02 -18.90 12.20
CA HIS A 67 5.32 -18.73 13.47
C HIS A 67 3.91 -19.36 13.46
N GLY A 68 3.81 -20.68 13.31
CA GLY A 68 2.55 -21.43 13.37
C GLY A 68 2.18 -22.20 12.10
N GLY A 69 3.13 -22.45 11.19
CA GLY A 69 2.91 -23.24 9.96
C GLY A 69 2.01 -22.57 8.91
N GLN A 70 1.52 -21.37 9.20
CA GLN A 70 0.82 -20.49 8.26
C GLN A 70 1.83 -19.39 7.93
N GLY A 71 2.50 -19.47 6.77
CA GLY A 71 3.46 -18.44 6.37
C GLY A 71 2.80 -17.06 6.33
N GLY A 72 3.48 -16.05 6.89
CA GLY A 72 3.02 -14.66 6.85
C GLY A 72 3.43 -13.91 5.58
N GLN A 73 2.96 -12.67 5.48
CA GLN A 73 3.51 -11.71 4.52
C GLN A 73 4.77 -11.10 5.11
N VAL A 74 5.89 -11.24 4.40
CA VAL A 74 7.21 -10.79 4.86
C VAL A 74 7.69 -9.57 4.06
N ILE A 75 8.28 -8.61 4.76
CA ILE A 75 9.01 -7.48 4.19
C ILE A 75 10.37 -7.40 4.90
N GLU A 76 11.44 -7.42 4.10
CA GLU A 76 12.78 -7.06 4.58
C GLU A 76 13.02 -5.56 4.37
N SER A 77 13.35 -4.84 5.44
CA SER A 77 13.58 -3.40 5.42
C SER A 77 14.87 -3.04 6.14
N GLY A 78 15.95 -2.87 5.37
CA GLY A 78 17.27 -2.62 5.95
C GLY A 78 17.69 -3.75 6.90
N PRO A 79 17.99 -3.47 8.18
CA PRO A 79 18.35 -4.51 9.15
C PRO A 79 17.14 -5.18 9.82
N TYR A 80 15.92 -5.00 9.32
CA TYR A 80 14.69 -5.48 9.96
C TYR A 80 13.95 -6.49 9.08
N HIS A 81 13.43 -7.53 9.72
CA HIS A 81 12.48 -8.49 9.17
C HIS A 81 11.10 -8.19 9.74
N LEU A 82 10.12 -7.98 8.87
CA LEU A 82 8.73 -7.65 9.22
C LEU A 82 7.81 -8.74 8.69
N GLU A 83 7.21 -9.54 9.56
CA GLU A 83 6.21 -10.55 9.18
C GLU A 83 4.84 -10.18 9.73
N PHE A 84 3.81 -10.25 8.88
CA PHE A 84 2.43 -9.97 9.24
C PHE A 84 1.54 -11.19 8.98
N ILE A 85 0.80 -11.60 10.02
CA ILE A 85 -0.10 -12.75 9.99
C ILE A 85 -1.48 -12.34 10.53
N PRO A 86 -2.52 -12.28 9.68
CA PRO A 86 -3.89 -12.09 10.13
C PRO A 86 -4.55 -13.43 10.48
N GLY A 87 -5.01 -13.60 11.72
CA GLY A 87 -5.75 -14.76 12.21
C GLY A 87 -7.25 -14.48 12.38
N ALA A 88 -8.13 -15.29 11.79
CA ALA A 88 -9.57 -15.13 11.98
C ALA A 88 -10.01 -15.55 13.40
N GLU A 89 -10.84 -14.74 14.05
CA GLU A 89 -11.45 -15.04 15.35
C GLU A 89 -12.96 -14.76 15.35
N ALA A 90 -13.69 -15.29 16.34
CA ALA A 90 -15.15 -15.15 16.43
C ALA A 90 -15.63 -13.69 16.40
N ASN A 91 -14.85 -12.76 16.96
CA ASN A 91 -15.22 -11.36 17.12
C ASN A 91 -14.40 -10.40 16.23
N GLY A 92 -13.63 -10.91 15.26
CA GLY A 92 -12.79 -10.06 14.44
C GLY A 92 -11.66 -10.80 13.73
N THR A 93 -10.52 -10.13 13.62
CA THR A 93 -9.28 -10.69 13.10
C THR A 93 -8.15 -10.29 14.05
N HIS A 94 -7.46 -11.28 14.60
CA HIS A 94 -6.23 -11.11 15.35
C HIS A 94 -5.13 -10.70 14.36
N LEU A 95 -4.39 -9.64 14.67
CA LEU A 95 -3.30 -9.16 13.82
C LEU A 95 -1.99 -9.41 14.53
N ASP A 96 -1.21 -10.39 14.06
CA ASP A 96 0.11 -10.68 14.58
C ASP A 96 1.17 -10.01 13.70
N PHE A 97 2.10 -9.30 14.34
CA PHE A 97 3.19 -8.61 13.68
C PHE A 97 4.53 -8.93 14.35
N PHE A 98 5.36 -9.69 13.65
CA PHE A 98 6.71 -10.03 14.08
C PHE A 98 7.67 -8.95 13.58
N LEU A 99 8.19 -8.17 14.51
CA LEU A 99 9.25 -7.20 14.27
C LEU A 99 10.56 -7.81 14.76
N GLN A 100 11.45 -8.13 13.83
CA GLN A 100 12.65 -8.91 14.10
C GLN A 100 13.88 -8.27 13.45
N LYS A 101 15.07 -8.71 13.87
CA LYS A 101 16.31 -8.42 13.15
C LYS A 101 16.34 -9.23 11.85
N GLY A 102 16.81 -8.61 10.78
CA GLY A 102 16.87 -9.24 9.45
C GLY A 102 17.95 -10.31 9.29
N ASP A 103 18.93 -10.40 10.19
CA ASP A 103 20.03 -11.35 10.09
C ASP A 103 19.76 -12.68 10.81
N ASN A 104 19.14 -12.63 11.98
CA ASN A 104 18.96 -13.78 12.86
C ASN A 104 17.51 -13.99 13.33
N HIS A 105 16.55 -13.21 12.80
CA HIS A 105 15.13 -13.25 13.15
C HIS A 105 14.85 -13.10 14.67
N GLU A 106 15.77 -12.47 15.42
CA GLU A 106 15.55 -12.19 16.84
C GLU A 106 14.49 -11.09 17.00
N ALA A 107 13.48 -11.36 17.82
CA ALA A 107 12.41 -10.41 18.11
C ALA A 107 12.91 -9.12 18.76
N ILE A 108 12.31 -8.00 18.37
CA ILE A 108 12.66 -6.66 18.85
C ILE A 108 11.51 -6.15 19.75
N PRO A 109 11.62 -6.31 21.08
CA PRO A 109 10.65 -5.76 22.03
C PRO A 109 10.80 -4.25 22.20
N GLY A 110 9.81 -3.62 22.82
CA GLY A 110 9.89 -2.22 23.27
C GLY A 110 9.71 -1.15 22.18
N ALA A 111 9.37 -1.55 20.95
CA ALA A 111 8.97 -0.63 19.90
C ALA A 111 7.55 -0.09 20.15
N LYS A 112 7.24 1.08 19.60
CA LYS A 112 5.86 1.55 19.49
C LYS A 112 5.32 1.12 18.14
N VAL A 113 4.28 0.30 18.12
CA VAL A 113 3.71 -0.26 16.89
C VAL A 113 2.25 0.14 16.78
N ILE A 114 1.90 0.70 15.62
CA ILE A 114 0.52 1.08 15.28
C ILE A 114 0.13 0.42 13.96
N ALA A 115 -1.00 -0.28 13.94
CA ALA A 115 -1.65 -0.74 12.72
C ALA A 115 -2.67 0.30 12.25
N GLN A 116 -2.44 0.88 11.08
CA GLN A 116 -3.43 1.67 10.36
C GLN A 116 -4.13 0.76 9.34
N VAL A 117 -5.38 0.43 9.60
CA VAL A 117 -6.17 -0.51 8.80
C VAL A 117 -7.24 0.25 8.03
N GLN A 118 -7.21 0.16 6.71
CA GLN A 118 -8.33 0.52 5.86
C GLN A 118 -9.22 -0.71 5.64
N LEU A 119 -10.47 -0.59 6.02
CA LEU A 119 -11.52 -1.60 5.86
C LEU A 119 -11.99 -1.67 4.39
N PRO A 120 -12.73 -2.72 4.00
CA PRO A 120 -13.25 -2.88 2.64
C PRO A 120 -14.17 -1.73 2.18
N ASP A 121 -14.84 -1.04 3.10
CA ASP A 121 -15.69 0.13 2.84
C ASP A 121 -14.88 1.44 2.68
N GLY A 122 -13.56 1.38 2.84
CA GLY A 122 -12.65 2.51 2.79
C GLY A 122 -12.43 3.23 4.13
N THR A 123 -13.20 2.89 5.17
CA THR A 123 -13.04 3.45 6.53
C THR A 123 -11.68 3.08 7.11
N GLN A 124 -11.05 4.00 7.85
CA GLN A 124 -9.76 3.75 8.49
C GLN A 124 -9.89 3.57 10.00
N GLN A 125 -9.12 2.63 10.55
CA GLN A 125 -8.93 2.42 11.97
C GLN A 125 -7.43 2.53 12.31
N SER A 126 -7.12 3.08 13.48
CA SER A 126 -5.77 3.15 14.01
C SER A 126 -5.74 2.38 15.32
N LEU A 127 -4.95 1.31 15.36
CA LEU A 127 -4.89 0.38 16.48
C LEU A 127 -3.47 0.33 17.03
N ASN A 128 -3.30 0.60 18.33
CA ASN A 128 -2.02 0.35 18.98
C ASN A 128 -1.85 -1.16 19.15
N MET A 129 -0.68 -1.69 18.80
CA MET A 129 -0.36 -3.09 18.99
C MET A 129 0.45 -3.27 20.27
N GLU A 130 0.08 -4.27 21.07
CA GLU A 130 0.75 -4.60 22.32
C GLU A 130 1.76 -5.72 22.10
N TYR A 131 2.91 -5.64 22.76
CA TYR A 131 3.92 -6.70 22.66
C TYR A 131 3.54 -7.88 23.55
N ASP A 132 3.30 -9.04 22.95
CA ASP A 132 3.20 -10.31 23.67
C ASP A 132 4.60 -10.90 23.85
N ALA A 133 5.08 -10.91 25.10
CA ALA A 133 6.39 -11.46 25.44
C ALA A 133 6.46 -12.98 25.28
N ALA A 134 5.34 -13.71 25.40
CA ALA A 134 5.31 -15.16 25.25
C ALA A 134 5.42 -15.55 23.77
N GLY A 135 4.61 -14.91 22.91
CA GLY A 135 4.63 -15.09 21.46
C GLY A 135 5.75 -14.34 20.73
N LYS A 136 6.44 -13.41 21.41
CA LYS A 136 7.52 -12.56 20.87
C LYS A 136 7.13 -11.71 19.66
N HIS A 137 5.89 -11.24 19.61
CA HIS A 137 5.36 -10.40 18.53
C HIS A 137 4.47 -9.30 19.09
N TYR A 138 4.09 -8.36 18.23
CA TYR A 138 3.07 -7.36 18.54
C TYR A 138 1.73 -7.87 18.05
N THR A 139 0.70 -7.71 18.86
CA THR A 139 -0.65 -8.16 18.54
C THR A 139 -1.71 -7.09 18.82
N VAL A 140 -2.79 -7.11 18.04
CA VAL A 140 -4.05 -6.43 18.35
C VAL A 140 -5.24 -7.15 17.73
N LEU A 141 -6.40 -7.07 18.37
CA LEU A 141 -7.67 -7.49 17.76
C LEU A 141 -8.25 -6.34 16.90
N LEU A 142 -8.46 -6.59 15.62
CA LEU A 142 -9.27 -5.74 14.74
C LEU A 142 -10.76 -6.15 14.87
N PRO A 143 -11.64 -5.32 15.44
CA PRO A 143 -13.05 -5.66 15.64
C PRO A 143 -13.88 -5.41 14.37
N ALA A 144 -13.49 -6.05 13.26
CA ALA A 144 -14.17 -5.93 11.97
C ALA A 144 -14.46 -7.33 11.37
N THR A 145 -15.66 -7.47 10.81
CA THR A 145 -16.15 -8.73 10.24
C THR A 145 -16.58 -8.62 8.78
N ALA A 146 -16.46 -7.43 8.18
CA ALA A 146 -16.79 -7.22 6.78
C ALA A 146 -15.95 -8.14 5.87
N ALA A 147 -16.57 -8.70 4.85
CA ALA A 147 -15.84 -9.45 3.82
C ALA A 147 -15.17 -8.48 2.84
N GLY A 148 -14.04 -8.87 2.28
CA GLY A 148 -13.31 -8.09 1.27
C GLY A 148 -11.86 -7.77 1.65
N GLU A 149 -11.24 -6.88 0.87
CA GLU A 149 -9.84 -6.50 1.03
C GLU A 149 -9.66 -5.48 2.16
N TYR A 150 -8.71 -5.79 3.04
CA TYR A 150 -8.20 -4.92 4.07
C TYR A 150 -6.78 -4.49 3.69
N ARG A 151 -6.47 -3.21 3.88
CA ARG A 151 -5.11 -2.68 3.66
C ARG A 151 -4.54 -2.24 4.99
N VAL A 152 -3.34 -2.68 5.30
CA VAL A 152 -2.69 -2.44 6.59
C VAL A 152 -1.38 -1.70 6.35
N ALA A 153 -1.19 -0.57 7.02
CA ALA A 153 0.12 0.04 7.18
C ALA A 153 0.53 -0.13 8.65
N ILE A 154 1.60 -0.89 8.88
CA ILE A 154 2.22 -1.00 10.20
C ILE A 154 3.26 0.11 10.32
N LEU A 155 3.12 0.94 11.34
CA LEU A 155 4.05 2.01 11.67
C LEU A 155 4.79 1.65 12.94
N SER A 156 6.09 1.40 12.84
CA SER A 156 6.92 1.04 13.99
C SER A 156 7.94 2.13 14.29
N ASP A 157 8.12 2.40 15.58
CA ASP A 157 9.19 3.23 16.12
C ASP A 157 10.10 2.36 17.01
N VAL A 158 11.31 2.09 16.51
CA VAL A 158 12.34 1.30 17.20
C VAL A 158 13.40 2.25 17.71
N GLY A 159 13.26 2.69 18.97
CA GLY A 159 14.22 3.60 19.59
C GLY A 159 14.42 4.93 18.83
N GLY A 160 13.39 5.43 18.14
CA GLY A 160 13.42 6.63 17.31
C GLY A 160 13.55 6.37 15.81
N GLU A 161 13.92 5.15 15.39
CA GLU A 161 13.97 4.76 13.98
C GLU A 161 12.59 4.34 13.48
N LYS A 162 12.22 4.79 12.27
CA LYS A 162 10.93 4.44 11.64
C LYS A 162 11.08 3.22 10.75
N VAL A 163 10.35 2.16 11.08
CA VAL A 163 10.36 0.88 10.36
C VAL A 163 8.92 0.53 10.02
N ASN A 164 8.52 0.80 8.77
CA ASN A 164 7.12 0.70 8.36
C ASN A 164 6.93 -0.40 7.32
N GLY A 165 5.82 -1.12 7.43
CA GLY A 165 5.40 -2.15 6.47
C GLY A 165 4.02 -1.84 5.90
N ARG A 166 3.75 -2.28 4.67
CA ARG A 166 2.42 -2.24 4.05
C ARG A 166 2.01 -3.64 3.62
N PHE A 167 0.86 -4.08 4.10
CA PHE A 167 0.33 -5.43 3.92
C PHE A 167 -1.11 -5.35 3.46
N THR A 168 -1.64 -6.45 2.95
CA THR A 168 -3.06 -6.59 2.63
C THR A 168 -3.56 -7.96 3.05
N PHE A 169 -4.83 -8.09 3.40
CA PHE A 169 -5.44 -9.40 3.57
C PHE A 169 -6.90 -9.36 3.14
N THR A 170 -7.44 -10.51 2.78
CA THR A 170 -8.85 -10.65 2.41
C THR A 170 -9.54 -11.53 3.44
N LYS A 171 -10.72 -11.09 3.89
CA LYS A 171 -11.62 -11.88 4.72
C LYS A 171 -12.79 -12.38 3.89
#